data_AF-A0A7S3BJF6-F1
#
_entry.id   AF-A0A7S3BJF6-F1
#
_cell.length_a   1.000
_cell.length_b   1.000
_cell.length_c   1.000
_cell.angle_alpha   90.00
_cell.angle_beta   90.00
_cell.angle_gamma   90.00
#
_symmetry.space_group_name_H-M   'P 1'
#
loop_
_entity.id
_entity.type
_entity.pdbx_description
1 polymer ?
#
loop_
_entity_poly.entity_id
_entity_poly.type
_entity_poly.pdbx_seq_one_letter_code
_entity_poly.pdbx_strand_id
1 'polypeptide(L)'
;FFLISAHTCQCLYTRLSTQSAAMGLVEDFNASATEAKTLPASTSNEDQLILYGLFKQANVGDNETNKPGMIDFKGKAKWEAWNKNKGMSKDDAMENYIAKVEQLKEG
;
A
#
# COMPACT_ATOMS: atom_id res chain seq x y z
N PHE A 1 -39.47 26.54 -4.03
CA PHE A 1 -39.05 25.28 -4.68
C PHE A 1 -37.65 25.35 -5.33
N PHE A 2 -36.75 26.27 -4.95
CA PHE A 2 -35.40 26.35 -5.57
C PHE A 2 -34.31 26.83 -4.60
N LEU A 3 -34.20 26.26 -3.38
CA LEU A 3 -33.15 26.66 -2.43
C LEU A 3 -32.47 25.48 -1.68
N ILE A 4 -32.37 24.29 -2.29
CA ILE A 4 -31.59 23.17 -1.72
C ILE A 4 -30.70 22.51 -2.79
N SER A 5 -29.76 23.23 -3.41
CA SER A 5 -28.87 22.54 -4.37
C SER A 5 -27.46 23.11 -4.61
N ALA A 6 -26.96 24.02 -3.77
CA ALA A 6 -25.56 24.44 -3.86
C ALA A 6 -24.63 23.60 -2.96
N HIS A 7 -25.07 23.20 -1.77
CA HIS A 7 -24.25 22.42 -0.83
C HIS A 7 -24.12 20.94 -1.20
N THR A 8 -25.14 20.35 -1.83
CA THR A 8 -25.10 18.95 -2.30
C THR A 8 -24.21 18.76 -3.53
N CYS A 9 -23.98 19.82 -4.33
CA CYS A 9 -23.15 19.75 -5.53
C CYS A 9 -21.64 19.68 -5.19
N GLN A 10 -21.19 20.44 -4.18
CA GLN A 10 -19.78 20.41 -3.73
C GLN A 10 -19.39 19.03 -3.16
N CYS A 11 -20.29 18.37 -2.41
CA CYS A 11 -20.07 17.03 -1.85
C CYS A 11 -20.03 15.92 -2.91
N LEU A 12 -20.81 16.03 -3.99
CA LEU A 12 -20.79 15.06 -5.09
C LEU A 12 -19.55 15.23 -5.98
N TYR A 13 -19.10 16.47 -6.22
CA TYR A 13 -17.88 16.75 -6.99
C TYR A 13 -16.61 16.30 -6.25
N THR A 14 -16.53 16.54 -4.94
CA THR A 14 -15.41 16.03 -4.13
C THR A 14 -15.37 14.50 -4.12
N ARG A 15 -16.51 13.83 -3.93
CA ARG A 15 -16.58 12.36 -3.95
C ARG A 15 -16.20 11.74 -5.31
N LEU A 16 -16.59 12.36 -6.43
CA LEU A 16 -16.16 11.90 -7.76
C LEU A 16 -14.66 12.09 -7.99
N SER A 17 -14.10 13.22 -7.53
CA SER A 17 -12.68 13.53 -7.69
C SER A 17 -11.78 12.62 -6.86
N THR A 18 -12.17 12.24 -5.64
CA THR A 18 -11.40 11.28 -4.83
C THR A 18 -11.50 9.85 -5.37
N GLN A 19 -12.65 9.47 -5.93
CA GLN A 19 -12.86 8.14 -6.51
C GLN A 19 -11.97 7.89 -7.74
N SER A 20 -11.74 8.91 -8.56
CA SER A 20 -10.89 8.82 -9.76
C SER A 20 -9.39 8.70 -9.42
N ALA A 21 -8.92 9.36 -8.37
CA ALA A 21 -7.52 9.28 -7.93
C ALA A 21 -7.19 7.93 -7.29
N ALA A 22 -8.10 7.40 -6.45
CA ALA A 22 -7.92 6.09 -5.82
C ALA A 22 -7.96 4.93 -6.82
N MET A 23 -8.79 5.01 -7.88
CA MET A 23 -8.81 3.96 -8.92
C MET A 23 -7.50 3.91 -9.72
N GLY A 24 -6.91 5.07 -10.06
CA GLY A 24 -5.61 5.11 -10.75
C GLY A 24 -4.49 4.51 -9.90
N LEU A 25 -4.44 4.87 -8.62
CA LEU A 25 -3.43 4.35 -7.69
C LEU A 25 -3.48 2.82 -7.55
N VAL A 26 -4.69 2.24 -7.52
CA VAL A 26 -4.86 0.78 -7.45
C VAL A 26 -4.36 0.10 -8.74
N GLU A 27 -4.58 0.70 -9.91
CA GLU A 27 -4.05 0.19 -11.18
C GLU A 27 -2.52 0.21 -11.20
N ASP A 28 -1.91 1.34 -10.82
CA ASP A 28 -0.45 1.50 -10.74
C ASP A 28 0.15 0.51 -9.73
N PHE A 29 -0.48 0.36 -8.56
CA PHE A 29 -0.05 -0.61 -7.56
C PHE A 29 -0.07 -2.06 -8.09
N ASN A 30 -1.11 -2.44 -8.82
CA ASN A 30 -1.21 -3.78 -9.41
C ASN A 30 -0.17 -4.00 -10.53
N ALA A 31 0.12 -2.95 -11.32
CA ALA A 31 1.17 -2.96 -12.32
C ALA A 31 2.55 -3.15 -11.65
N SER A 32 2.89 -2.30 -10.67
CA SER A 32 4.13 -2.41 -9.90
C SER A 32 4.25 -3.74 -9.16
N ALA A 33 3.15 -4.32 -8.65
CA ALA A 33 3.16 -5.64 -8.01
C ALA A 33 3.46 -6.78 -8.99
N THR A 34 3.13 -6.60 -10.27
CA THR A 34 3.51 -7.53 -11.34
C THR A 34 4.99 -7.38 -11.67
N GLU A 35 5.47 -6.14 -11.79
CA GLU A 35 6.88 -5.83 -12.04
C GLU A 35 7.79 -6.25 -10.88
N ALA A 36 7.31 -6.14 -9.63
CA ALA A 36 8.01 -6.57 -8.44
C ALA A 36 8.40 -8.06 -8.49
N LYS A 37 7.68 -8.89 -9.24
CA LYS A 37 8.00 -10.31 -9.46
C LYS A 37 9.20 -10.51 -10.39
N THR A 38 9.49 -9.51 -11.22
CA THR A 38 10.63 -9.51 -12.15
C THR A 38 11.88 -8.84 -11.57
N LEU A 39 11.80 -8.32 -10.34
CA LEU A 39 12.96 -7.78 -9.64
C LEU A 39 14.07 -8.83 -9.52
N PRO A 40 15.34 -8.41 -9.64
CA PRO A 40 16.45 -9.34 -9.63
C PRO A 40 16.57 -10.02 -8.26
N ALA A 41 17.03 -11.27 -8.26
CA ALA A 41 17.26 -12.04 -7.04
C ALA A 41 18.35 -11.44 -6.13
N SER A 42 19.10 -10.45 -6.62
CA SER A 42 20.05 -9.64 -5.85
C SER A 42 19.38 -8.64 -4.90
N THR A 43 18.05 -8.44 -5.00
CA THR A 43 17.30 -7.57 -4.10
C THR A 43 17.52 -8.00 -2.64
N SER A 44 17.92 -7.07 -1.78
CA SER A 44 18.18 -7.34 -0.37
C SER A 44 16.95 -7.94 0.31
N ASN A 45 17.17 -8.85 1.25
CA ASN A 45 16.10 -9.39 2.10
C ASN A 45 15.34 -8.26 2.83
N GLU A 46 16.02 -7.17 3.18
CA GLU A 46 15.39 -6.00 3.81
C GLU A 46 14.38 -5.32 2.88
N ASP A 47 14.74 -5.13 1.60
CA ASP A 47 13.86 -4.54 0.60
C ASP A 47 12.65 -5.43 0.30
N GLN A 48 12.87 -6.74 0.24
CA GLN A 48 11.77 -7.71 0.11
C GLN A 48 10.80 -7.65 1.30
N LEU A 49 11.31 -7.46 2.52
CA LEU A 49 10.49 -7.30 3.72
C LEU A 49 9.72 -5.98 3.70
N ILE A 50 10.34 -4.88 3.25
CA ILE A 50 9.67 -3.57 3.09
C ILE A 50 8.51 -3.70 2.09
N LEU A 51 8.77 -4.26 0.90
CA LEU A 51 7.74 -4.50 -0.12
C LEU A 51 6.61 -5.37 0.43
N TYR A 52 6.93 -6.43 1.17
CA TYR A 52 5.93 -7.27 1.82
C TYR A 52 5.06 -6.48 2.81
N GLY A 53 5.68 -5.69 3.68
CA GLY A 53 4.97 -4.91 4.69
C GLY A 53 4.02 -3.88 4.07
N LEU A 54 4.48 -3.16 3.04
CA LEU A 54 3.67 -2.18 2.30
C LEU A 54 2.53 -2.86 1.54
N PHE A 55 2.82 -3.96 0.84
CA PHE A 55 1.80 -4.74 0.13
C PHE A 55 0.70 -5.25 1.05
N LYS A 56 1.08 -5.74 2.26
CA LYS A 56 0.11 -6.19 3.26
C LYS A 56 -0.73 -5.04 3.82
N GLN A 57 -0.12 -3.89 4.08
CA GLN A 57 -0.84 -2.70 4.55
C GLN A 57 -1.82 -2.17 3.49
N ALA A 58 -1.40 -2.09 2.23
CA ALA A 58 -2.24 -1.66 1.11
C ALA A 58 -3.48 -2.56 0.92
N ASN A 59 -3.31 -3.88 0.98
CA ASN A 59 -4.41 -4.83 0.75
C ASN A 59 -5.30 -5.01 1.99
N VAL A 60 -4.68 -5.33 3.13
CA VAL A 60 -5.39 -5.72 4.35
C VAL A 60 -5.67 -4.50 5.24
N GLY A 61 -4.69 -3.60 5.37
CA GLY A 61 -4.67 -2.56 6.39
C GLY A 61 -3.83 -2.99 7.59
N ASP A 62 -4.16 -2.41 8.75
CA ASP A 62 -3.42 -2.62 9.99
C ASP A 62 -3.30 -4.09 10.39
N ASN A 63 -2.12 -4.47 10.89
CA ASN A 63 -1.88 -5.80 11.39
C ASN A 63 -2.54 -5.99 12.78
N GLU A 64 -3.55 -6.87 12.83
CA GLU A 64 -4.24 -7.27 14.07
C GLU A 64 -3.78 -8.65 14.58
N THR A 65 -2.86 -9.31 13.87
CA THR A 65 -2.39 -10.65 14.25
C THR A 65 -1.37 -10.58 15.38
N ASN A 66 -1.34 -11.62 16.22
CA ASN A 66 -0.35 -11.72 17.29
C ASN A 66 1.07 -11.91 16.73
N LYS A 67 2.05 -11.32 17.42
CA LYS A 67 3.46 -11.45 17.06
C LYS A 67 3.89 -12.93 17.10
N PRO A 68 4.51 -13.47 16.02
CA PRO A 68 5.01 -14.83 15.99
C PRO A 68 6.01 -15.11 17.12
N GLY A 69 6.04 -16.36 17.59
CA GLY A 69 6.96 -16.80 18.65
C GLY A 69 8.42 -16.72 18.23
N MET A 70 9.32 -16.68 19.22
CA MET A 70 10.77 -16.42 19.04
C MET A 70 11.53 -17.45 18.18
N ILE A 71 10.91 -18.59 17.86
CA ILE A 71 11.51 -19.67 17.06
C ILE A 71 11.32 -19.41 15.55
N ASP A 72 10.32 -18.63 15.15
CA ASP A 72 10.07 -18.30 13.75
C ASP A 72 10.62 -16.92 13.38
N PHE A 73 11.94 -16.85 13.14
CA PHE A 73 12.61 -15.60 12.78
C PHE A 73 12.09 -15.00 11.46
N LYS A 74 11.71 -15.83 10.49
CA LYS A 74 11.21 -15.37 9.18
C LYS A 74 9.81 -14.80 9.30
N GLY A 75 8.91 -15.49 10.01
CA GLY A 75 7.58 -15.02 10.31
C GLY A 75 7.61 -13.75 11.16
N LYS A 76 8.49 -13.70 12.16
CA LYS A 76 8.71 -12.50 12.99
C LYS A 76 9.13 -11.31 12.13
N ALA A 77 10.10 -11.47 11.23
CA ALA A 77 10.57 -10.38 10.36
C ALA A 77 9.45 -9.85 9.44
N LYS A 78 8.67 -10.76 8.83
CA LYS A 78 7.50 -10.38 8.01
C LYS A 78 6.44 -9.65 8.82
N TRP A 79 6.14 -10.16 10.01
CA TRP A 79 5.18 -9.55 10.92
C TRP A 79 5.64 -8.16 11.36
N GLU A 80 6.93 -8.00 11.70
CA GLU A 80 7.51 -6.71 12.08
C GLU A 80 7.48 -5.72 10.93
N ALA A 81 7.80 -6.16 9.71
CA ALA A 81 7.74 -5.31 8.52
C ALA A 81 6.32 -4.82 8.22
N TRP A 82 5.31 -5.67 8.36
CA TRP A 82 3.91 -5.25 8.22
C TRP A 82 3.47 -4.35 9.39
N ASN A 83 3.75 -4.75 10.63
CA ASN A 83 3.35 -4.00 11.82
C ASN A 83 4.02 -2.60 11.91
N LYS A 84 5.17 -2.40 11.26
CA LYS A 84 5.83 -1.09 11.15
C LYS A 84 4.98 -0.05 10.41
N ASN A 85 4.13 -0.50 9.49
CA ASN A 85 3.25 0.37 8.69
C ASN A 85 1.86 0.58 9.33
N LYS A 86 1.67 0.16 10.58
CA LYS A 86 0.39 0.31 11.28
C LYS A 86 0.00 1.78 11.39
N GLY A 87 -1.25 2.10 11.08
CA GLY A 87 -1.79 3.47 11.04
C GLY A 87 -1.58 4.18 9.69
N MET A 88 -0.85 3.58 8.75
CA MET A 88 -0.72 4.08 7.39
C MET A 88 -2.00 3.78 6.60
N SER A 89 -2.49 4.74 5.82
CA SER A 89 -3.66 4.50 4.96
C SER A 89 -3.31 3.52 3.84
N LYS A 90 -4.33 2.90 3.23
CA LYS A 90 -4.12 1.99 2.11
C LYS A 90 -3.50 2.70 0.91
N ASP A 91 -3.93 3.94 0.68
CA ASP A 91 -3.45 4.77 -0.44
C ASP A 91 -1.96 5.11 -0.23
N ASP A 92 -1.60 5.61 0.96
CA ASP A 92 -0.19 5.89 1.28
C ASP A 92 0.68 4.62 1.15
N ALA A 93 0.17 3.46 1.57
CA ALA A 93 0.89 2.20 1.46
C ALA A 93 1.10 1.77 0.00
N MET A 94 0.13 2.03 -0.89
CA MET A 94 0.25 1.79 -2.32
C MET A 94 1.28 2.72 -2.97
N GLU A 95 1.23 4.02 -2.66
CA GLU A 95 2.19 5.01 -3.17
C GLU A 95 3.63 4.66 -2.76
N ASN A 96 3.84 4.34 -1.48
CA ASN A 96 5.15 3.93 -0.98
C ASN A 96 5.62 2.61 -1.61
N TYR A 97 4.70 1.69 -1.92
CA TYR A 97 5.05 0.44 -2.59
C TYR A 97 5.53 0.69 -4.02
N ILE A 98 4.81 1.50 -4.79
CA ILE A 98 5.17 1.88 -6.16
C ILE A 98 6.56 2.53 -6.18
N ALA A 99 6.76 3.56 -5.35
CA ALA A 99 8.04 4.25 -5.24
C ALA A 99 9.20 3.31 -4.86
N LYS A 100 8.94 2.34 -3.98
CA LYS A 100 9.96 1.36 -3.59
C LYS A 100 10.30 0.39 -4.72
N VAL A 101 9.32 -0.06 -5.50
CA VAL A 101 9.55 -0.92 -6.67
C VAL A 101 10.35 -0.17 -7.73
N GLU A 102 10.00 1.08 -8.01
CA GLU A 102 10.74 1.93 -8.95
C GLU A 102 12.20 2.11 -8.53
N GLN A 103 12.45 2.43 -7.26
CA GLN A 103 13.82 2.53 -6.71
C GLN A 103 14.63 1.24 -6.94
N LEU A 104 14.00 0.08 -6.78
CA LEU A 104 14.67 -1.22 -6.95
C LEU A 104 14.85 -1.62 -8.42
N LYS A 105 14.09 -1.03 -9.34
CA LYS A 105 14.27 -1.22 -10.79
C LYS A 105 15.45 -0.41 -11.33
N GLU A 106 15.74 0.73 -10.73
CA GLU A 106 16.80 1.64 -11.16
C GLU A 106 18.18 1.34 -10.54
N GLY A 107 18.22 0.52 -9.48
CA GLY A 107 19.43 0.17 -8.73
C GLY A 107 20.09 -1.15 -9.07
#